data_AF-A0A924ZB74-F1
#
_entry.id   AF-A0A924ZB74-F1
#
_cell.length_a   1.000
_cell.length_b   1.000
_cell.length_c   1.000
_cell.angle_alpha   90.00
_cell.angle_beta   90.00
_cell.angle_gamma   90.00
#
_symmetry.space_group_name_H-M   'P 1'
#
loop_
_entity.id
_entity.type
_entity.pdbx_description
1 polymer ?
#
loop_
_entity_poly.entity_id
_entity_poly.type
_entity_poly.pdbx_seq_one_letter_code
_entity_poly.pdbx_strand_id
1 'polypeptide(L)'
;MKTTLDISDPLLDQVRKIAARDGDTLRSLVEQGLRKVVAERNAKAKPFKLKDGSVGTAGASSGYEKLSSQEMRALMYEGRGG
;
A
#
# COMPACT_ATOMS: atom_id res chain seq x y z
N MET A 1 15.69 -13.04 -4.11
CA MET A 1 15.27 -14.45 -4.04
C MET A 1 15.44 -15.09 -5.42
N LYS A 2 15.75 -16.39 -5.50
CA LYS A 2 15.74 -17.17 -6.76
C LYS A 2 14.46 -18.02 -6.77
N THR A 3 13.76 -18.00 -7.89
CA THR A 3 12.52 -18.77 -8.09
C THR A 3 12.65 -19.53 -9.40
N THR A 4 12.21 -20.79 -9.42
CA THR A 4 12.11 -21.59 -10.64
C THR A 4 10.69 -21.45 -11.19
N LEU A 5 10.56 -21.17 -12.48
CA LEU A 5 9.29 -20.98 -13.18
C LEU A 5 9.20 -21.97 -14.33
N ASP A 6 8.04 -22.57 -14.53
CA ASP A 6 7.73 -23.33 -15.74
C ASP A 6 7.15 -22.36 -16.78
N ILE A 7 7.81 -22.25 -17.94
CA ILE A 7 7.50 -21.29 -18.99
C ILE A 7 7.64 -22.02 -20.33
N SER A 8 6.71 -21.79 -21.25
CA SER A 8 6.79 -22.39 -22.58
C SER A 8 8.03 -21.91 -23.35
N ASP A 9 8.71 -22.83 -24.04
CA ASP A 9 9.91 -22.53 -24.83
C ASP A 9 9.70 -21.37 -25.82
N PRO A 10 8.58 -21.28 -26.57
CA PRO A 10 8.37 -20.18 -27.51
C PRO A 10 8.35 -18.81 -26.82
N LEU A 11 7.79 -18.74 -25.60
CA LEU A 11 7.75 -17.50 -24.84
C LEU A 11 9.13 -17.15 -24.30
N LEU A 12 9.87 -18.14 -23.78
CA LEU A 12 11.23 -17.93 -23.29
C LEU A 12 12.15 -17.38 -24.40
N ASP A 13 12.05 -17.92 -25.61
CA ASP A 13 12.81 -17.46 -26.77
C ASP A 13 12.48 -16.02 -27.16
N GLN A 14 11.19 -15.65 -27.15
CA GLN A 14 10.77 -14.27 -27.42
C GLN A 14 11.36 -13.31 -26.39
N VAL A 15 11.28 -13.64 -25.10
CA VAL A 15 11.80 -12.77 -24.03
C VAL A 15 13.33 -12.64 -24.12
N ARG A 16 14.05 -13.71 -24.47
CA ARG A 16 15.50 -13.66 -24.68
C ARG A 16 15.90 -12.74 -25.84
N LYS A 17 15.16 -12.79 -26.95
CA LYS A 17 15.40 -11.90 -28.11
C LYS A 17 15.18 -10.44 -27.74
N ILE A 18 14.12 -10.14 -26.99
CA ILE A 18 13.83 -8.78 -26.50
C ILE A 18 14.95 -8.31 -25.57
N ALA A 19 15.34 -9.12 -24.59
CA ALA A 19 16.42 -8.79 -23.66
C ALA A 19 17.74 -8.48 -24.41
N ALA A 20 18.12 -9.32 -25.38
CA ALA A 20 19.32 -9.11 -26.17
C ALA A 20 19.25 -7.83 -27.02
N ARG A 21 18.09 -7.55 -27.63
CA ARG A 21 17.88 -6.34 -28.44
C ARG A 21 17.98 -5.07 -27.58
N ASP A 22 17.41 -5.11 -26.38
CA ASP A 22 17.26 -3.93 -25.53
C ASP A 22 18.45 -3.75 -24.55
N GLY A 23 19.46 -4.66 -24.60
CA GLY A 23 20.59 -4.65 -23.68
C GLY A 23 20.20 -4.95 -22.23
N ASP A 24 19.09 -5.66 -22.03
CA ASP A 24 18.54 -6.00 -20.72
C ASP A 24 18.72 -7.50 -20.41
N THR A 25 18.32 -7.91 -19.21
CA THR A 25 18.38 -9.31 -18.77
C THR A 25 16.98 -9.94 -18.71
N LEU A 26 16.90 -11.25 -18.93
CA LEU A 26 15.68 -12.03 -18.72
C LEU A 26 15.09 -11.78 -17.32
N ARG A 27 15.96 -11.68 -16.31
CA ARG A 27 15.56 -11.40 -14.93
C ARG A 27 14.85 -10.05 -14.79
N SER A 28 15.43 -8.99 -15.35
CA SER A 28 14.85 -7.64 -15.32
C SER A 28 13.47 -7.62 -15.97
N LEU A 29 13.31 -8.22 -17.16
CA LEU A 29 12.02 -8.30 -17.84
C LEU A 29 10.97 -9.06 -17.02
N VAL A 30 11.35 -10.18 -16.39
CA VAL A 30 10.45 -10.92 -15.50
C VAL A 30 10.05 -10.08 -14.29
N GLU A 31 11.00 -9.41 -13.64
CA GLU A 31 10.71 -8.56 -12.48
C GLU A 31 9.81 -7.37 -12.84
N GLN A 32 10.05 -6.72 -13.99
CA GLN A 32 9.19 -5.64 -14.51
C GLN A 32 7.76 -6.13 -14.79
N GLY A 33 7.62 -7.29 -15.44
CA GLY A 33 6.32 -7.91 -15.70
C GLY A 33 5.56 -8.21 -14.41
N LEU A 34 6.23 -8.80 -13.42
CA LEU A 34 5.63 -9.09 -12.11
C LEU A 34 5.19 -7.82 -11.38
N ARG A 35 6.03 -6.78 -11.37
CA ARG A 35 5.68 -5.48 -10.76
C ARG A 35 4.43 -4.88 -11.39
N LYS A 36 4.31 -4.93 -12.72
CA LYS A 36 3.14 -4.41 -13.45
C LYS A 36 1.87 -5.18 -13.06
N VAL A 37 1.91 -6.51 -13.06
CA VAL A 37 0.75 -7.34 -12.71
C VAL A 37 0.32 -7.12 -11.25
N VAL A 38 1.28 -7.01 -10.32
CA VAL A 38 0.98 -6.72 -8.90
C VAL A 38 0.34 -5.35 -8.75
N ALA A 39 0.90 -4.32 -9.39
CA ALA A 39 0.35 -2.96 -9.36
C ALA A 39 -1.08 -2.91 -9.93
N GLU A 40 -1.32 -3.54 -11.07
CA GLU A 40 -2.64 -3.62 -11.69
C GLU A 40 -3.67 -4.30 -10.79
N ARG A 41 -3.29 -5.38 -10.11
CA ARG A 41 -4.19 -6.09 -9.18
C ARG A 41 -4.46 -5.29 -7.92
N ASN A 42 -3.44 -4.63 -7.37
CA ASN A 42 -3.60 -3.76 -6.19
C ASN A 42 -4.46 -2.54 -6.52
N ALA A 43 -4.32 -1.96 -7.72
CA ALA A 43 -5.16 -0.85 -8.17
C ALA A 43 -6.64 -1.26 -8.34
N LYS A 44 -6.90 -2.52 -8.71
CA LYS A 44 -8.26 -3.09 -8.80
C LYS A 44 -8.81 -3.55 -7.46
N ALA A 45 -7.98 -3.68 -6.42
CA ALA A 45 -8.46 -4.00 -5.09
C ALA A 45 -9.36 -2.86 -4.59
N LYS A 46 -10.46 -3.19 -3.90
CA LYS A 46 -11.32 -2.16 -3.31
C LYS A 46 -10.44 -1.26 -2.42
N PRO A 47 -10.54 0.07 -2.54
CA PRO A 47 -9.83 0.96 -1.64
C PRO A 47 -10.17 0.56 -0.21
N PHE A 48 -9.17 0.62 0.67
CA PHE A 48 -9.37 0.36 2.08
C PHE A 48 -10.50 1.26 2.59
N LYS A 49 -11.63 0.65 2.94
CA LYS A 49 -12.73 1.33 3.60
C LYS A 49 -12.49 1.19 5.09
N LEU A 50 -12.10 2.29 5.74
CA LEU A 50 -12.02 2.32 7.20
C LEU A 50 -13.39 1.91 7.75
N LYS A 51 -13.40 0.94 8.67
CA LYS A 51 -14.62 0.60 9.39
C LYS A 51 -15.11 1.85 10.10
N ASP A 52 -16.42 2.07 10.08
CA ASP A 52 -17.01 3.15 10.86
C ASP A 52 -16.69 2.90 12.34
N GLY A 53 -15.78 3.72 12.87
CA GLY A 53 -15.33 3.70 14.26
C GLY A 53 -15.95 4.83 15.06
N SER A 54 -16.99 5.49 14.53
CA SER A 54 -17.70 6.56 15.22
C SER A 54 -18.36 5.99 16.48
N VAL A 55 -18.13 6.65 17.61
CA VAL A 55 -18.75 6.32 18.89
C VAL A 55 -19.79 7.39 19.22
N GLY A 56 -21.08 7.06 19.10
CA GLY A 56 -22.19 7.97 19.35
C GLY A 56 -22.54 8.90 18.17
N THR A 57 -23.54 9.78 18.35
CA THR A 57 -24.09 10.69 17.32
C THR A 57 -23.61 12.13 17.45
N ALA A 58 -22.80 12.44 18.46
CA ALA A 58 -22.25 13.76 18.69
C ALA A 58 -20.74 13.69 18.45
N GLY A 59 -20.24 14.44 17.46
CA GLY A 59 -18.82 14.81 17.47
C GLY A 59 -18.43 15.41 18.82
N ALA A 60 -17.14 15.43 19.14
CA ALA A 60 -16.53 15.89 20.40
C ALA A 60 -17.54 16.49 21.37
N SER A 61 -17.96 15.71 22.36
CA SER A 61 -18.99 16.02 23.37
C SER A 61 -19.09 17.53 23.65
N SER A 62 -20.31 18.06 23.73
CA SER A 62 -20.67 19.50 23.77
C SER A 62 -20.04 20.38 24.87
N GLY A 63 -19.02 19.90 25.59
CA GLY A 63 -18.18 20.65 26.52
C GLY A 63 -16.76 20.93 26.01
N TYR A 64 -16.32 20.32 24.91
CA TYR A 64 -14.94 20.46 24.40
C TYR A 64 -14.80 21.46 23.24
N GLU A 65 -15.92 21.97 22.71
CA GLU A 65 -15.96 22.86 21.53
C GLU A 65 -15.26 24.20 21.74
N LYS A 66 -15.16 24.65 23.00
CA LYS A 66 -14.58 25.95 23.36
C LYS A 66 -13.13 25.88 23.82
N LEU A 67 -12.57 24.67 23.92
CA LEU A 67 -11.21 24.50 24.41
C LEU A 67 -10.21 24.76 23.29
N SER A 68 -9.16 25.47 23.64
CA SER A 68 -7.97 25.55 22.79
C SER A 68 -7.31 24.17 22.67
N SER A 69 -6.52 24.01 21.61
CA SER A 69 -5.72 22.79 21.38
C SER A 69 -4.82 22.45 22.59
N GLN A 70 -4.33 23.46 23.30
CA GLN A 70 -3.46 23.28 24.47
C GLN A 70 -4.25 22.76 25.69
N GLU A 71 -5.43 23.31 25.97
CA GLU A 71 -6.31 22.87 27.06
C GLU A 71 -6.82 21.44 26.81
N MET A 72 -7.19 21.13 25.57
CA MET A 72 -7.60 19.79 25.18
C MET A 72 -6.47 18.77 25.36
N ARG A 73 -5.23 19.14 25.00
CA ARG A 73 -4.06 18.28 25.20
C ARG A 73 -3.75 18.08 26.68
N ALA A 74 -3.86 19.12 27.51
CA ALA A 74 -3.67 18.99 28.95
C ALA A 74 -4.66 17.98 29.57
N LEU A 75 -5.94 18.04 29.19
CA LEU A 75 -6.97 17.10 29.64
C LEU A 75 -6.71 15.65 29.21
N MET A 76 -6.26 15.42 27.97
CA MET A 76 -5.98 14.06 27.46
C MET A 76 -4.82 13.36 28.21
N TYR A 77 -3.89 14.14 28.75
CA TYR A 77 -2.71 13.66 29.47
C TYR A 77 -2.79 13.90 30.99
N GLU A 78 -3.93 14.40 31.50
CA GLU A 78 -4.15 14.56 32.93
C GLU A 78 -4.07 13.19 33.63
N GLY A 79 -3.26 13.10 34.69
CA GLY A 79 -3.02 11.84 35.41
C GLY A 79 -2.13 10.82 34.67
N ARG A 80 -1.64 11.15 33.47
CA ARG A 80 -0.60 10.38 32.75
C ARG A 80 0.70 11.18 32.83
N GLY A 81 1.36 11.08 33.99
CA GLY A 81 2.54 11.87 34.36
C GLY A 81 3.54 12.10 33.23
N GLY A 82 4.05 13.34 33.16
CA GLY A 82 5.04 13.80 32.19
C GLY A 82 6.45 13.30 32.43
#